data_AF-A0A2I1MAY7-F1
#
_entry.id   AF-A0A2I1MAY7-F1
#
_cell.length_a   1.000
_cell.length_b   1.000
_cell.length_c   1.000
_cell.angle_alpha   90.00
_cell.angle_beta   90.00
_cell.angle_gamma   90.00
#
_symmetry.space_group_name_H-M   'P 1'
#
loop_
_entity.id
_entity.type
_entity.pdbx_description
1 polymer ?
#
loop_
_entity_poly.entity_id
_entity_poly.type
_entity_poly.pdbx_seq_one_letter_code
_entity_poly.pdbx_strand_id
1 'polypeptide(L)'
;MKYYRHIAQVVDDWVRVEVEYSGDYAHQLTEQIKNCQTDEQLKEIILCSILSRYMFFYTKSNKPHKITKLMINELENINYILKLPSPRDNDLEKSIDYIKNNSGLFSLLYKIEQIYGKECVLEFLDYLMNEYNSFYFPNNDVLIWIKKHKDSYLKQSLPWRKED
;
A
#
# COMPACT_ATOMS: atom_id res chain seq x y z
N MET A 1 -23.67 -4.79 18.50
CA MET A 1 -23.16 -5.80 19.45
C MET A 1 -24.20 -6.36 20.45
N LYS A 2 -25.51 -6.06 20.33
CA LYS A 2 -26.53 -6.61 21.26
C LYS A 2 -27.02 -8.03 20.90
N TYR A 3 -26.85 -8.46 19.65
CA TYR A 3 -27.54 -9.65 19.10
C TYR A 3 -27.05 -11.01 19.65
N TYR A 4 -25.76 -11.16 19.98
CA TYR A 4 -25.20 -12.44 20.49
C TYR A 4 -24.71 -12.39 21.94
N ARG A 5 -25.15 -11.39 22.72
CA ARG A 5 -24.66 -11.18 24.09
C ARG A 5 -24.96 -12.37 25.02
N HIS A 6 -26.07 -13.06 24.79
CA HIS A 6 -26.48 -14.24 25.56
C HIS A 6 -25.60 -15.47 25.24
N ILE A 7 -25.13 -15.61 24.00
CA ILE A 7 -24.20 -16.68 23.61
C ILE A 7 -22.80 -16.40 24.17
N ALA A 8 -22.37 -15.13 24.13
CA ALA A 8 -21.08 -14.73 24.66
C ALA A 8 -20.92 -14.97 26.17
N GLN A 9 -22.04 -15.01 26.91
CA GLN A 9 -22.04 -15.23 28.36
C GLN A 9 -21.90 -16.70 28.76
N VAL A 10 -22.09 -17.64 27.83
CA VAL A 10 -22.13 -19.08 28.12
C VAL A 10 -20.99 -19.87 27.49
N VAL A 11 -20.07 -19.19 26.78
CA VAL A 11 -18.87 -19.81 26.20
C VAL A 11 -17.65 -19.50 27.06
N ASP A 12 -16.74 -20.46 27.14
CA ASP A 12 -15.48 -20.30 27.88
C ASP A 12 -14.53 -19.30 27.17
N ASP A 13 -14.58 -19.26 25.84
CA ASP A 13 -13.72 -18.41 25.01
C ASP A 13 -14.50 -17.76 23.85
N TRP A 14 -14.25 -16.46 23.61
CA TRP A 14 -14.80 -15.71 22.47
C TRP A 14 -13.69 -14.92 21.76
N VAL A 15 -13.42 -15.24 20.50
CA VAL A 15 -12.44 -14.53 19.68
C VAL A 15 -13.14 -13.69 18.62
N ARG A 16 -12.86 -12.38 18.60
CA ARG A 16 -13.36 -11.44 17.58
C ARG A 16 -12.20 -10.90 16.76
N VAL A 17 -12.33 -10.99 15.44
CA VAL A 17 -11.40 -10.34 14.50
C VAL A 17 -12.09 -9.10 13.96
N GLU A 18 -11.42 -7.95 14.07
CA GLU A 18 -11.88 -6.68 13.51
C GLU A 18 -10.80 -6.09 12.63
N VAL A 19 -11.23 -5.42 11.56
CA VAL A 19 -10.34 -4.72 10.64
C VAL A 19 -10.97 -3.37 10.32
N GLU A 20 -10.14 -2.33 10.32
CA GLU A 20 -10.53 -0.99 9.95
C GLU A 20 -9.96 -0.68 8.55
N TYR A 21 -10.80 -0.12 7.69
CA TYR A 21 -10.41 0.34 6.36
C TYR A 21 -10.69 1.84 6.22
N SER A 22 -9.79 2.54 5.55
CA SER A 22 -9.89 3.97 5.27
C SER A 22 -9.57 4.27 3.81
N GLY A 23 -9.98 5.46 3.35
CA GLY A 23 -9.77 5.92 1.97
C GLY A 23 -10.41 5.02 0.92
N ASP A 24 -9.68 4.75 -0.16
CA ASP A 24 -10.15 3.97 -1.31
C ASP A 24 -10.64 2.56 -0.93
N TYR A 25 -10.05 1.94 0.10
CA TYR A 25 -10.51 0.63 0.60
C TYR A 25 -11.90 0.71 1.21
N ALA A 26 -12.16 1.75 2.01
CA ALA A 26 -13.46 1.96 2.65
C ALA A 26 -14.54 2.23 1.58
N HIS A 27 -14.21 3.00 0.55
CA HIS A 27 -15.13 3.26 -0.57
C HIS A 27 -15.45 1.98 -1.35
N GLN A 28 -14.45 1.18 -1.71
CA GLN A 28 -14.67 -0.09 -2.40
C GLN A 28 -15.52 -1.06 -1.58
N LEU A 29 -15.26 -1.19 -0.28
CA LEU A 29 -16.07 -2.03 0.60
C LEU A 29 -17.50 -1.52 0.71
N THR A 30 -17.68 -0.21 0.83
CA THR A 30 -19.01 0.41 0.91
C THR A 30 -19.82 0.09 -0.34
N GLU A 31 -19.23 0.20 -1.53
CA GLU A 31 -19.91 -0.12 -2.78
C GLU A 31 -20.18 -1.62 -2.94
N GLN A 32 -19.25 -2.49 -2.51
CA GLN A 32 -19.50 -3.94 -2.51
C GLN A 32 -20.65 -4.31 -1.56
N ILE A 33 -20.68 -3.75 -0.35
CA ILE A 33 -21.72 -4.00 0.66
C ILE A 33 -23.07 -3.44 0.18
N LYS A 34 -23.10 -2.26 -0.45
CA LYS A 34 -24.33 -1.70 -1.03
C LYS A 34 -24.95 -2.57 -2.12
N ASN A 35 -24.11 -3.19 -2.95
CA ASN A 35 -24.56 -4.03 -4.05
C ASN A 35 -24.84 -5.49 -3.63
N CYS A 36 -24.46 -5.85 -2.40
CA CYS A 36 -24.71 -7.15 -1.80
C CYS A 36 -26.21 -7.43 -1.69
N GLN A 37 -26.64 -8.63 -2.10
CA GLN A 37 -28.05 -9.04 -2.10
C GLN A 37 -28.36 -10.14 -1.07
N THR A 38 -27.35 -10.85 -0.57
CA THR A 38 -27.54 -11.99 0.35
C THR A 38 -26.56 -11.97 1.51
N ASP A 39 -26.90 -12.65 2.60
CA ASP A 39 -26.02 -12.80 3.76
C ASP A 39 -24.75 -13.57 3.41
N GLU A 40 -24.83 -14.54 2.50
CA GLU A 40 -23.67 -15.26 1.96
C GLU A 40 -22.70 -14.31 1.25
N GLN A 41 -23.20 -13.40 0.40
CA GLN A 41 -22.36 -12.41 -0.27
C GLN A 41 -21.73 -11.46 0.74
N LEU A 42 -22.46 -11.06 1.79
CA LEU A 42 -21.92 -10.18 2.84
C LEU A 42 -20.81 -10.90 3.62
N LYS A 43 -21.01 -12.17 3.98
CA LYS A 43 -19.99 -13.04 4.59
C LYS A 43 -18.74 -13.08 3.71
N GLU A 44 -18.90 -13.32 2.40
CA GLU A 44 -17.79 -13.37 1.46
C GLU A 44 -17.04 -12.03 1.35
N ILE A 45 -17.75 -10.91 1.27
CA ILE A 45 -17.15 -9.56 1.25
C ILE A 45 -16.31 -9.33 2.52
N ILE A 46 -16.84 -9.65 3.70
CA ILE A 46 -16.14 -9.48 4.97
C ILE A 46 -14.87 -10.36 5.01
N LEU A 47 -15.00 -11.65 4.73
CA LEU A 47 -13.88 -12.59 4.78
C LEU A 47 -12.80 -12.26 3.74
N CYS A 48 -13.19 -11.94 2.51
CA CYS A 48 -12.25 -11.55 1.46
C CYS A 48 -11.55 -10.24 1.80
N SER A 49 -12.25 -9.28 2.41
CA SER A 49 -11.61 -8.03 2.86
C SER A 49 -10.43 -8.34 3.78
N ILE A 50 -10.66 -9.14 4.83
CA ILE A 50 -9.64 -9.51 5.81
C ILE A 50 -8.51 -10.29 5.14
N LEU A 51 -8.85 -11.35 4.39
CA LEU A 51 -7.88 -12.24 3.77
C LEU A 51 -7.04 -11.56 2.69
N SER A 52 -7.53 -10.50 2.05
CA SER A 52 -6.78 -9.75 1.04
C SER A 52 -5.56 -9.00 1.61
N ARG A 53 -5.52 -8.77 2.93
CA ARG A 53 -4.47 -7.99 3.61
C ARG A 53 -3.81 -8.72 4.76
N TYR A 54 -4.60 -9.50 5.50
CA TYR A 54 -4.20 -10.10 6.77
C TYR A 54 -4.41 -11.61 6.73
N MET A 55 -3.30 -12.32 6.55
CA MET A 55 -3.23 -13.77 6.70
C MET A 55 -2.14 -14.12 7.71
N PHE A 56 -2.46 -15.04 8.63
CA PHE A 56 -1.55 -15.50 9.66
C PHE A 56 -0.95 -16.84 9.26
N PHE A 57 0.35 -17.01 9.46
CA PHE A 57 1.07 -18.23 9.13
C PHE A 57 1.91 -18.69 10.33
N TYR A 58 2.04 -20.01 10.49
CA TYR A 58 2.99 -20.57 11.46
C TYR A 58 4.42 -20.30 10.97
N THR A 59 5.24 -19.64 11.78
CA THR A 59 6.60 -19.23 11.42
C THR A 59 7.49 -20.38 10.97
N LYS A 60 7.39 -21.55 11.61
CA LYS A 60 8.23 -22.71 11.32
C LYS A 60 7.86 -23.44 10.02
N SER A 61 6.57 -23.55 9.71
CA SER A 61 6.09 -24.37 8.58
C SER A 61 5.60 -23.54 7.40
N ASN A 62 5.48 -22.23 7.56
CA ASN A 62 4.84 -21.31 6.62
C ASN A 62 3.44 -21.77 6.18
N LYS A 63 2.74 -22.55 7.01
CA LYS A 63 1.38 -23.04 6.73
C LYS A 63 0.38 -22.04 7.30
N PRO A 64 -0.79 -21.84 6.66
CA PRO A 64 -1.83 -20.98 7.19
C PRO A 64 -2.18 -21.36 8.63
N HIS A 65 -2.21 -20.36 9.51
CA HIS A 65 -2.67 -20.53 10.89
C HIS A 65 -4.14 -20.98 10.90
N LYS A 66 -4.58 -21.62 11.98
CA LYS A 66 -5.94 -22.16 12.11
C LYS A 66 -7.01 -21.12 11.76
N ILE A 67 -6.84 -19.88 12.21
CA ILE A 67 -7.80 -18.79 11.94
C ILE A 67 -7.91 -18.44 10.46
N THR A 68 -6.78 -18.35 9.75
CA THR A 68 -6.75 -18.10 8.31
C THR A 68 -7.35 -19.27 7.55
N LYS A 69 -7.04 -20.50 7.96
CA LYS A 69 -7.63 -21.70 7.36
C LYS A 69 -9.15 -21.74 7.52
N LEU A 70 -9.67 -21.40 8.70
CA LEU A 70 -11.12 -21.33 8.93
C LEU A 70 -11.77 -20.28 8.03
N MET A 71 -11.22 -19.06 7.96
CA MET A 71 -11.75 -18.02 7.07
C MET A 71 -11.75 -18.43 5.59
N ILE A 72 -10.69 -19.10 5.12
CA ILE A 72 -10.60 -19.61 3.75
C ILE A 72 -11.66 -20.70 3.50
N ASN A 73 -11.88 -21.60 4.46
CA ASN A 73 -12.83 -22.70 4.31
C ASN A 73 -14.29 -22.23 4.29
N GLU A 74 -14.60 -21.07 4.88
CA GLU A 74 -15.95 -20.47 4.88
C GLU A 74 -16.28 -19.71 3.58
N LEU A 75 -15.30 -19.50 2.71
CA LEU A 75 -15.49 -18.89 1.39
C LEU A 75 -16.01 -19.94 0.40
N GLU A 76 -17.08 -19.61 -0.32
CA GLU A 76 -17.59 -20.44 -1.42
C GLU A 76 -16.99 -19.99 -2.74
N ASN A 77 -16.82 -18.67 -2.94
CA ASN A 77 -16.14 -18.07 -4.08
C ASN A 77 -15.25 -16.89 -3.68
N ILE A 78 -14.05 -16.80 -4.29
CA ILE A 78 -13.15 -15.65 -4.12
C ILE A 78 -13.43 -14.62 -5.21
N ASN A 79 -14.52 -13.87 -5.07
CA ASN A 79 -14.93 -12.87 -6.07
C ASN A 79 -14.73 -11.41 -5.62
N TYR A 80 -14.44 -11.17 -4.33
CA TYR A 80 -14.38 -9.82 -3.76
C TYR A 80 -12.94 -9.42 -3.43
N ILE A 81 -12.23 -8.89 -4.43
CA ILE A 81 -10.84 -8.43 -4.25
C ILE A 81 -10.83 -6.91 -4.10
N LEU A 82 -10.25 -6.42 -3.00
CA LEU A 82 -9.93 -5.00 -2.84
C LEU A 82 -8.79 -4.65 -3.79
N LYS A 83 -9.09 -3.86 -4.83
CA LYS A 83 -8.13 -3.47 -5.85
C LYS A 83 -7.46 -2.18 -5.42
N LEU A 84 -6.14 -2.19 -5.33
CA LEU A 84 -5.37 -0.95 -5.42
C LEU A 84 -4.08 -1.18 -6.20
N PRO A 85 -3.55 -0.13 -6.86
CA PRO A 85 -2.14 -0.10 -7.18
C PRO A 85 -1.37 -0.43 -5.91
N SER A 86 -0.44 -1.38 -6.01
CA SER A 86 0.51 -1.66 -4.94
C SER A 86 1.14 -0.32 -4.50
N PRO A 87 1.48 -0.10 -3.22
CA PRO A 87 2.35 1.03 -2.86
C PRO A 87 3.68 1.03 -3.66
N ARG A 88 4.08 -0.15 -4.16
CA ARG A 88 5.20 -0.35 -5.10
C ARG A 88 4.95 0.22 -6.50
N ASP A 89 3.71 0.59 -6.78
CA ASP A 89 3.18 1.10 -8.05
C ASP A 89 2.88 2.59 -7.95
N ASN A 90 3.65 3.32 -7.12
CA ASN A 90 3.58 4.77 -7.08
C ASN A 90 3.97 5.34 -8.44
N ASP A 91 3.13 6.23 -8.96
CA ASP A 91 3.41 6.98 -10.18
C ASP A 91 4.69 7.85 -9.99
N LEU A 92 5.49 8.01 -11.05
CA LEU A 92 6.72 8.80 -11.02
C LEU A 92 6.47 10.24 -10.57
N GLU A 93 5.37 10.84 -11.01
CA GLU A 93 4.93 12.18 -10.65
C GLU A 93 4.71 12.30 -9.14
N LYS A 94 4.03 11.32 -8.55
CA LYS A 94 3.78 11.30 -7.09
C LYS A 94 5.08 11.16 -6.31
N SER A 95 6.02 10.38 -6.83
CA SER A 95 7.34 10.20 -6.21
C SER A 95 8.16 11.50 -6.26
N ILE A 96 8.13 12.21 -7.39
CA ILE A 96 8.77 13.54 -7.52
C ILE A 96 8.11 14.55 -6.58
N ASP A 97 6.78 14.59 -6.52
CA ASP A 97 6.06 15.51 -5.65
C ASP A 97 6.37 15.25 -4.16
N TYR A 98 6.45 13.97 -3.78
CA TYR A 98 6.89 13.59 -2.44
C TYR A 98 8.31 14.08 -2.13
N ILE A 99 9.25 13.96 -3.06
CA ILE A 99 10.61 14.48 -2.87
C ILE A 99 10.60 16.00 -2.69
N LYS A 100 9.81 16.74 -3.47
CA LYS A 100 9.69 18.21 -3.35
C LYS A 100 9.08 18.63 -2.01
N ASN A 101 7.97 18.02 -1.63
CA ASN A 101 7.09 18.54 -0.57
C ASN A 101 7.27 17.85 0.78
N ASN A 102 7.64 16.56 0.80
CA ASN A 102 7.52 15.70 1.98
C ASN A 102 8.83 15.03 2.42
N SER A 103 9.85 14.94 1.55
CA SER A 103 11.12 14.29 1.89
C SER A 103 12.06 15.14 2.76
N GLY A 104 11.78 16.45 2.86
CA GLY A 104 12.67 17.41 3.50
C GLY A 104 13.88 17.83 2.64
N LEU A 105 14.03 17.32 1.42
CA LEU A 105 15.14 17.67 0.52
C LEU A 105 15.27 19.20 0.34
N PHE A 106 14.18 19.90 0.02
CA PHE A 106 14.25 21.35 -0.23
C PHE A 106 14.59 22.14 1.04
N SER A 107 14.11 21.68 2.20
CA SER A 107 14.51 22.25 3.50
C SER A 107 16.00 22.04 3.77
N LEU A 108 16.57 20.89 3.38
CA LEU A 108 18.00 20.64 3.47
C LEU A 108 18.80 21.53 2.53
N LEU A 109 18.40 21.63 1.25
CA LEU A 109 19.07 22.49 0.27
C LEU A 109 19.07 23.95 0.74
N TYR A 110 17.95 24.43 1.27
CA TYR A 110 17.87 25.77 1.83
C TYR A 110 18.82 25.96 3.02
N LYS A 111 18.93 24.99 3.94
CA LYS A 111 19.90 25.06 5.04
C LYS A 111 21.34 25.12 4.54
N ILE A 112 21.70 24.32 3.54
CA ILE A 112 23.04 24.35 2.94
C ILE A 112 23.31 25.73 2.34
N GLU A 113 22.36 26.27 1.58
CA GLU A 113 22.47 27.61 1.02
C GLU A 113 22.68 28.68 2.09
N GLN A 114 21.89 28.66 3.17
CA GLN A 114 21.98 29.66 4.24
C GLN A 114 23.27 29.57 5.06
N ILE A 115 23.88 28.38 5.17
CA ILE A 115 25.08 28.19 6.00
C ILE A 115 26.36 28.34 5.16
N TYR A 116 26.38 27.80 3.93
CA TYR A 116 27.58 27.62 3.13
C TYR A 116 27.55 28.34 1.78
N GLY A 117 26.42 28.92 1.37
CA GLY A 117 26.30 29.58 0.08
C GLY A 117 25.63 28.70 -0.99
N LYS A 118 25.22 29.35 -2.08
CA LYS A 118 24.42 28.73 -3.16
C LYS A 118 25.24 27.77 -4.01
N GLU A 119 26.52 28.04 -4.17
CA GLU A 119 27.50 27.18 -4.83
C GLU A 119 27.60 25.80 -4.17
N CYS A 120 27.54 25.75 -2.83
CA CYS A 120 27.59 24.49 -2.08
C CYS A 120 26.31 23.66 -2.25
N VAL A 121 25.19 24.27 -2.65
CA VAL A 121 23.99 23.51 -3.03
C VAL A 121 24.25 22.68 -4.28
N LEU A 122 24.92 23.26 -5.28
CA LEU A 122 25.26 22.55 -6.52
C LEU A 122 26.28 21.43 -6.24
N GLU A 123 27.30 21.72 -5.45
CA GLU A 123 28.29 20.72 -5.02
C GLU A 123 27.62 19.55 -4.27
N PHE A 124 26.64 19.84 -3.41
CA PHE A 124 25.89 18.80 -2.71
C PHE A 124 25.01 17.97 -3.66
N LEU A 125 24.37 18.58 -4.66
CA LEU A 125 23.61 17.84 -5.66
C LEU A 125 24.50 16.94 -6.53
N ASP A 126 25.70 17.42 -6.88
CA ASP A 126 26.71 16.62 -7.58
C ASP A 126 27.18 15.44 -6.71
N TYR A 127 27.39 15.67 -5.41
CA TYR A 127 27.67 14.61 -4.45
C TYR A 127 26.57 13.54 -4.43
N LEU A 128 25.30 13.93 -4.34
CA LEU A 128 24.18 12.96 -4.37
C LEU A 128 24.11 12.17 -5.69
N MET A 129 24.41 12.83 -6.81
CA MET A 129 24.46 12.17 -8.12
C MET A 129 25.58 11.14 -8.18
N ASN A 130 26.75 11.46 -7.63
CA ASN A 130 27.88 10.52 -7.53
C ASN A 130 27.55 9.32 -6.64
N GLU A 131 26.89 9.55 -5.49
CA GLU A 131 26.44 8.48 -4.60
C GLU A 131 25.46 7.53 -5.30
N TYR A 132 24.47 8.08 -6.03
CA TYR A 132 23.54 7.29 -6.83
C TYR A 132 24.26 6.44 -7.87
N ASN A 133 25.16 7.03 -8.65
CA ASN A 133 25.86 6.31 -9.72
C ASN A 133 26.85 5.26 -9.20
N SER A 134 27.43 5.48 -8.03
CA SER A 134 28.50 4.63 -7.49
C SER A 134 27.97 3.51 -6.59
N PHE A 135 26.88 3.75 -5.87
CA PHE A 135 26.46 2.87 -4.77
C PHE A 135 25.00 2.43 -4.82
N TYR A 136 24.13 3.05 -5.60
CA TYR A 136 22.72 2.65 -5.65
C TYR A 136 22.52 1.42 -6.54
N PHE A 137 21.91 0.38 -5.96
CA PHE A 137 21.45 -0.80 -6.68
C PHE A 137 19.92 -0.91 -6.57
N PRO A 138 19.17 -0.89 -7.69
CA PRO A 138 17.73 -0.97 -7.63
C PRO A 138 17.29 -2.34 -7.10
N ASN A 139 16.30 -2.34 -6.21
CA ASN A 139 15.68 -3.58 -5.76
C ASN A 139 14.66 -4.11 -6.79
N ASN A 140 14.16 -5.32 -6.56
CA ASN A 140 13.20 -5.97 -7.46
C ASN A 140 11.92 -5.16 -7.68
N ASP A 141 11.43 -4.42 -6.68
CA ASP A 141 10.22 -3.62 -6.80
C ASP A 141 10.42 -2.49 -7.82
N VAL A 142 11.58 -1.82 -7.79
CA VAL A 142 11.95 -0.78 -8.77
C VAL A 142 12.06 -1.37 -10.18
N LEU A 143 12.68 -2.53 -10.32
CA LEU A 143 12.83 -3.20 -11.63
C LEU A 143 11.48 -3.59 -12.23
N ILE A 144 10.57 -4.13 -11.42
CA ILE A 144 9.20 -4.51 -11.84
C ILE A 144 8.42 -3.25 -12.26
N TRP A 145 8.53 -2.17 -11.49
CA TRP A 145 7.89 -0.91 -11.80
C TRP A 145 8.35 -0.35 -13.15
N ILE A 146 9.68 -0.30 -13.38
CA ILE A 146 10.25 0.17 -14.66
C ILE A 146 9.71 -0.67 -15.82
N LYS A 147 9.73 -2.01 -15.71
CA LYS A 147 9.23 -2.89 -16.76
C LYS A 147 7.77 -2.61 -17.11
N LYS A 148 6.95 -2.28 -16.11
CA LYS A 148 5.52 -2.03 -16.28
C LYS A 148 5.22 -0.67 -16.91
N HIS A 149 5.98 0.38 -16.55
CA HIS A 149 5.61 1.76 -16.85
C HIS A 149 6.50 2.48 -17.87
N LYS A 150 7.72 1.99 -18.12
CA LYS A 150 8.71 2.66 -18.98
C LYS A 150 8.15 3.08 -20.33
N ASP A 151 7.49 2.16 -21.03
CA ASP A 151 6.97 2.44 -22.38
C ASP A 151 5.86 3.49 -22.40
N SER A 152 5.11 3.63 -21.29
CA SER A 152 4.12 4.69 -21.11
C SER A 152 4.81 6.04 -20.94
N TYR A 153 5.82 6.12 -20.06
CA TYR A 153 6.54 7.37 -19.79
C TYR A 153 7.37 7.85 -20.98
N LEU A 154 7.94 6.95 -21.77
CA LEU A 154 8.71 7.33 -22.98
C LEU A 154 7.84 7.98 -24.05
N LYS A 155 6.51 7.80 -24.01
CA LYS A 155 5.55 8.42 -24.93
C LYS A 155 5.02 9.76 -24.42
N GLN A 156 5.37 10.15 -23.21
CA GLN A 156 4.92 11.36 -22.54
C GLN A 156 6.06 12.38 -22.42
N SER A 157 5.73 13.63 -22.14
CA SER A 157 6.72 14.63 -21.73
C SER A 157 7.30 14.26 -20.36
N LEU A 158 8.55 14.68 -20.14
CA LEU A 158 9.20 14.48 -18.84
C LEU A 158 8.38 15.15 -17.74
N PRO A 159 8.08 14.47 -16.62
CA PRO A 159 7.21 15.01 -15.56
C PRO A 159 7.64 16.38 -15.02
N TRP A 160 8.94 16.65 -14.96
CA TRP A 160 9.51 17.93 -14.50
C TRP A 160 9.71 18.97 -15.61
N ARG A 161 9.26 18.68 -16.83
CA ARG A 161 9.24 19.61 -17.98
C ARG A 161 7.83 19.80 -18.54
N LYS A 162 6.80 19.33 -17.84
CA LYS A 162 5.42 19.67 -18.18
C LYS A 162 5.27 21.18 -17.93
N GLU A 163 5.02 21.94 -18.98
CA GLU A 163 4.62 23.35 -18.85
C GLU A 163 3.22 23.36 -18.21
N ASP A 164 3.02 24.24 -17.23
CA ASP A 164 1.74 24.46 -16.55
C ASP A 164 0.68 25.05 -17.51
#